data_AF-A0A7S4UV31-F1
#
_entry.id   AF-A0A7S4UV31-F1
#
_cell.length_a   1.000
_cell.length_b   1.000
_cell.length_c   1.000
_cell.angle_alpha   90.00
_cell.angle_beta   90.00
_cell.angle_gamma   90.00
#
_symmetry.space_group_name_H-M   'P 1'
#
loop_
_entity.id
_entity.type
_entity.pdbx_description
1 polymer ?
#
loop_
_entity_poly.entity_id
_entity_poly.type
_entity_poly.pdbx_seq_one_letter_code
_entity_poly.pdbx_strand_id
1 'polypeptide(L)'
;AVASHAGPLPGCVAVGDALAVPFRPGSFDAVMSIAVLHHISTPARRLRAVRELLRLVRPGGQVLIYAWALEQGPESRFRFDGPDQLVPWTPLSTTSPHPRAGCAR
;
A
#
# COMPACT_ATOMS: atom_id res chain seq x y z
N ALA A 1 26.89 -4.70 -12.97
CA ALA A 1 27.59 -4.75 -11.68
C ALA A 1 27.18 -3.53 -10.88
N VAL A 2 26.52 -3.71 -9.74
CA VAL A 2 26.37 -2.64 -8.74
C VAL A 2 27.11 -3.16 -7.50
N ALA A 3 28.08 -2.36 -7.07
CA ALA A 3 29.09 -2.71 -6.10
C ALA A 3 28.49 -3.00 -4.72
N SER A 4 29.13 -3.96 -4.06
CA SER A 4 29.02 -4.29 -2.65
C SER A 4 29.38 -3.10 -1.77
N HIS A 5 28.50 -2.74 -0.83
CA HIS A 5 28.86 -2.15 0.47
C HIS A 5 27.92 -2.74 1.52
N ALA A 6 28.51 -3.49 2.46
CA ALA A 6 27.82 -4.13 3.57
C ALA A 6 27.54 -3.11 4.68
N GLY A 7 26.28 -2.69 4.75
CA GLY A 7 25.64 -1.89 5.80
C GLY A 7 24.14 -1.90 5.49
N PRO A 8 23.23 -1.60 6.43
CA PRO A 8 21.80 -1.51 6.10
C PRO A 8 21.64 -0.45 5.01
N LEU A 9 21.31 -0.92 3.80
CA LEU A 9 21.16 -0.04 2.66
C LEU A 9 19.99 0.92 2.96
N PRO A 10 20.13 2.23 2.70
CA PRO A 10 18.99 3.13 2.76
C PRO A 10 17.88 2.57 1.87
N GLY A 11 16.65 2.52 2.41
CA GLY A 11 15.51 1.99 1.68
C GLY A 11 15.32 2.74 0.37
N CYS A 12 15.36 2.03 -0.76
CA CYS A 12 15.05 2.60 -2.06
C CYS A 12 13.54 2.86 -2.17
N VAL A 13 13.15 4.09 -2.50
CA VAL A 13 11.76 4.45 -2.75
C VAL A 13 11.57 4.73 -4.24
N ALA A 14 10.47 4.25 -4.81
CA ALA A 14 10.09 4.51 -6.19
C ALA A 14 8.59 4.82 -6.27
N VAL A 15 8.21 5.63 -7.26
CA VAL A 15 6.81 5.86 -7.61
C VAL A 15 6.34 4.76 -8.55
N GLY A 16 5.16 4.20 -8.32
CA GLY A 16 4.60 3.16 -9.18
C GLY A 16 3.11 2.90 -8.94
N ASP A 17 2.45 2.31 -9.94
CA ASP A 17 1.09 1.78 -9.81
C ASP A 17 1.16 0.37 -9.20
N ALA A 18 0.42 0.14 -8.11
CA ALA A 18 0.31 -1.17 -7.46
C ALA A 18 -0.23 -2.28 -8.38
N LEU A 19 -0.85 -1.92 -9.53
CA LEU A 19 -1.30 -2.88 -10.54
C LEU A 19 -0.24 -3.26 -11.58
N ALA A 20 0.88 -2.53 -11.65
CA ALA A 20 1.94 -2.71 -12.64
C ALA A 20 3.24 -2.00 -12.20
N VAL A 21 3.98 -2.60 -11.28
CA VAL A 21 5.23 -2.01 -10.78
C VAL A 21 6.41 -2.34 -11.69
N PRO A 22 7.41 -1.45 -11.84
CA PRO A 22 8.49 -1.58 -12.82
C PRO A 22 9.63 -2.53 -12.37
N PHE A 23 9.28 -3.65 -11.74
CA PHE A 23 10.24 -4.66 -11.28
C PHE A 23 10.08 -5.97 -12.04
N ARG A 24 11.18 -6.71 -12.20
CA ARG A 24 11.18 -8.01 -12.89
C ARG A 24 10.44 -9.05 -12.03
N PRO A 25 9.80 -10.05 -12.65
CA PRO A 25 9.22 -11.16 -11.89
C PRO A 25 10.27 -11.87 -11.03
N GLY A 26 9.88 -12.37 -9.86
CA GLY A 26 10.76 -13.14 -8.98
C GLY A 26 11.97 -12.39 -8.41
N SER A 27 11.94 -11.05 -8.40
CA SER A 27 13.07 -10.23 -7.93
C SER A 27 13.18 -10.16 -6.41
N PHE A 28 12.15 -10.57 -5.67
CA PHE A 28 12.07 -10.39 -4.23
C PHE A 28 11.87 -11.72 -3.49
N ASP A 29 12.51 -11.85 -2.34
CA ASP A 29 12.28 -12.94 -1.38
C ASP A 29 10.92 -12.80 -0.67
N ALA A 30 10.52 -11.56 -0.40
CA ALA A 30 9.25 -11.22 0.23
C ALA A 30 8.68 -9.90 -0.29
N VAL A 31 7.36 -9.77 -0.34
CA VAL A 31 6.64 -8.55 -0.72
C VAL A 31 5.50 -8.29 0.29
N MET A 32 5.28 -7.02 0.63
CA MET A 32 4.22 -6.61 1.56
C MET A 32 3.29 -5.58 0.93
N SER A 33 1.99 -5.69 1.20
CA SER A 33 0.97 -4.68 0.88
C SER A 33 0.20 -4.34 2.15
N ILE A 34 0.55 -3.23 2.80
CA ILE A 34 0.03 -2.82 4.10
C ILE A 34 -0.90 -1.63 3.94
N ALA A 35 -2.18 -1.80 4.25
CA ALA A 35 -3.22 -0.78 4.12
C ALA A 35 -3.32 -0.15 2.72
N VAL A 36 -3.04 -0.93 1.66
CA VAL A 36 -3.13 -0.48 0.25
C VAL A 36 -4.32 -1.11 -0.46
N LEU A 37 -4.47 -2.44 -0.37
CA LEU A 37 -5.37 -3.21 -1.23
C LEU A 37 -6.84 -2.76 -1.16
N HIS A 38 -7.30 -2.31 0.01
CA HIS A 38 -8.68 -1.83 0.22
C HIS A 38 -8.98 -0.47 -0.44
N HIS A 39 -7.98 0.27 -0.91
CA HIS A 39 -8.20 1.48 -1.71
C HIS A 39 -8.54 1.16 -3.18
N ILE A 40 -8.36 -0.08 -3.62
CA ILE A 40 -8.60 -0.49 -5.01
C ILE A 40 -10.07 -0.88 -5.17
N SER A 41 -10.80 -0.05 -5.91
CA SER A 41 -12.27 0.06 -5.89
C SER A 41 -13.06 -1.10 -6.50
N THR A 42 -12.40 -2.02 -7.23
CA THR A 42 -13.11 -3.14 -7.88
C THR A 42 -12.44 -4.48 -7.56
N PRO A 43 -13.23 -5.57 -7.45
CA PRO A 43 -12.67 -6.91 -7.25
C PRO A 43 -11.66 -7.32 -8.32
N ALA A 44 -11.94 -7.01 -9.59
CA ALA A 44 -11.06 -7.33 -10.70
C ALA A 44 -9.68 -6.63 -10.57
N ARG A 45 -9.67 -5.36 -10.16
CA ARG A 45 -8.42 -4.62 -9.92
C ARG A 45 -7.69 -5.12 -8.67
N ARG A 46 -8.41 -5.48 -7.59
CA ARG A 46 -7.79 -6.10 -6.40
C ARG A 46 -7.10 -7.40 -6.75
N LEU A 47 -7.76 -8.27 -7.51
CA LEU A 47 -7.17 -9.52 -7.98
C LEU A 47 -5.94 -9.27 -8.86
N ARG A 48 -5.97 -8.25 -9.71
CA ARG A 48 -4.80 -7.84 -10.51
C ARG A 48 -3.64 -7.37 -9.63
N ALA A 49 -3.91 -6.59 -8.57
CA ALA A 49 -2.89 -6.19 -7.60
C ALA A 49 -2.28 -7.41 -6.89
N VAL A 50 -3.10 -8.36 -6.43
CA VAL A 50 -2.59 -9.60 -5.79
C VAL A 50 -1.72 -10.41 -6.75
N ARG A 51 -2.14 -10.55 -8.01
CA ARG A 51 -1.33 -11.19 -9.05
C ARG A 51 0.00 -10.47 -9.28
N GLU A 52 0.00 -9.14 -9.23
CA GLU A 52 1.20 -8.35 -9.35
C GLU A 52 2.16 -8.59 -8.17
N LEU A 53 1.67 -8.61 -6.93
CA LEU A 53 2.50 -8.95 -5.76
C LEU A 53 3.10 -10.37 -5.90
N LEU A 54 2.31 -11.34 -6.34
CA LEU A 54 2.77 -12.71 -6.56
C LEU A 54 3.81 -12.80 -7.69
N ARG A 55 3.65 -12.02 -8.77
CA ARG A 55 4.62 -11.96 -9.88
C ARG A 55 6.01 -11.54 -9.39
N LEU A 56 6.07 -10.62 -8.44
CA LEU A 56 7.31 -10.05 -7.92
C LEU A 56 8.12 -11.01 -7.04
N VAL A 57 7.43 -11.93 -6.37
CA VAL A 57 8.04 -12.86 -5.44
C VAL A 57 8.59 -14.08 -6.18
N ARG A 58 9.80 -14.51 -5.82
CA ARG A 58 10.40 -15.73 -6.39
C ARG A 58 9.65 -16.98 -5.94
N PRO A 59 9.74 -18.11 -6.66
CA PRO A 59 9.21 -19.38 -6.15
C PRO A 59 9.73 -19.69 -4.74
N GLY A 60 8.81 -20.01 -3.82
CA GLY A 60 9.12 -20.24 -2.41
C GLY A 60 9.25 -18.99 -1.54
N GLY A 61 9.15 -17.78 -2.11
CA GLY A 61 9.10 -16.53 -1.35
C GLY A 61 7.71 -16.25 -0.76
N GLN A 62 7.59 -15.15 -0.01
CA GLN A 62 6.40 -14.86 0.79
C GLN A 62 5.72 -13.54 0.41
N VAL A 63 4.39 -13.51 0.51
CA VAL A 63 3.59 -12.28 0.34
C VAL A 63 2.79 -12.05 1.62
N LEU A 64 2.86 -10.83 2.16
CA LEU A 64 2.00 -10.36 3.24
C LEU A 64 0.99 -9.34 2.69
N ILE A 65 -0.29 -9.57 2.94
CA ILE A 65 -1.36 -8.60 2.66
C ILE A 65 -2.01 -8.25 3.98
N TYR A 66 -2.02 -6.97 4.32
CA TYR A 66 -2.72 -6.44 5.48
C TYR A 66 -3.72 -5.37 5.04
N ALA A 67 -5.00 -5.60 5.29
CA ALA A 67 -6.09 -4.72 4.90
C ALA A 67 -7.14 -4.67 6.02
N TRP A 68 -8.06 -3.70 5.94
CA TRP A 68 -9.19 -3.63 6.87
C TRP A 68 -10.12 -4.82 6.65
N ALA A 69 -10.51 -5.46 7.75
CA ALA A 69 -11.58 -6.44 7.76
C ALA A 69 -12.92 -5.72 7.92
N LEU A 70 -13.97 -6.26 7.29
CA LEU A 70 -15.35 -5.86 7.55
C LEU A 70 -15.74 -6.25 8.97
N GLU A 71 -15.37 -7.47 9.36
CA GLU A 71 -15.63 -8.07 10.65
C GLU A 71 -14.64 -7.51 11.69
N GLN A 72 -15.01 -6.38 12.29
CA GLN A 72 -14.22 -5.77 13.36
C GLN A 72 -14.84 -6.04 14.73
N GLY A 73 -13.99 -6.35 15.72
CA GLY A 73 -14.41 -6.62 17.10
C GLY A 73 -15.04 -5.41 17.79
N PRO A 74 -15.72 -5.60 18.94
CA PRO A 74 -16.44 -4.53 19.64
C PRO A 74 -15.56 -3.32 19.97
N GLU A 75 -14.28 -3.56 20.27
CA GLU A 75 -13.27 -2.53 20.61
C GLU A 75 -12.74 -1.74 19.41
N SER A 76 -13.14 -2.06 18.17
CA SER A 76 -12.66 -1.32 17.01
C SER A 76 -13.23 0.10 16.98
N ARG A 77 -12.36 1.07 16.68
CA ARG A 77 -12.75 2.46 16.43
C ARG A 77 -13.64 2.61 15.19
N PHE A 78 -13.51 1.70 14.22
CA PHE A 78 -14.22 1.78 12.96
C PHE A 78 -15.32 0.70 12.88
N ARG A 79 -16.40 1.06 12.21
CA ARG A 79 -17.51 0.17 11.84
C ARG A 79 -17.76 0.39 10.36
N PHE A 80 -17.95 -0.69 9.62
CA PHE A 80 -18.13 -0.64 8.18
C PHE A 80 -19.46 -1.26 7.81
N ASP A 81 -20.22 -0.57 6.97
CA ASP A 81 -21.52 -1.04 6.48
C ASP A 81 -21.39 -2.03 5.31
N GLY A 82 -20.16 -2.32 4.88
CA GLY A 82 -19.83 -3.21 3.77
C GLY A 82 -18.33 -3.31 3.51
N PRO A 83 -17.88 -4.22 2.63
CA PRO A 83 -16.45 -4.47 2.40
C PRO A 83 -15.74 -3.31 1.68
N ASP A 84 -16.47 -2.56 0.86
CA ASP A 84 -15.96 -1.39 0.16
C ASP A 84 -16.53 -0.13 0.82
N GLN A 85 -15.65 0.72 1.35
CA GLN A 85 -16.01 1.91 2.12
C GLN A 85 -15.47 3.16 1.43
N LEU A 86 -16.34 4.13 1.17
CA LEU A 86 -15.93 5.44 0.69
C LEU A 86 -15.67 6.35 1.89
N VAL A 87 -14.43 6.80 2.03
CA VAL A 87 -14.06 7.78 3.05
C VAL A 87 -14.17 9.17 2.45
N PRO A 88 -15.05 10.04 2.97
CA PRO A 88 -15.15 11.41 2.48
C PRO A 88 -13.82 12.14 2.67
N TRP A 89 -13.39 12.86 1.62
CA TRP A 89 -12.29 13.80 1.78
C TRP A 89 -12.79 15.01 2.57
N THR A 90 -12.22 15.23 3.76
CA THR A 90 -12.48 16.44 4.54
C THR A 90 -11.53 17.54 4.06
N PRO A 91 -11.99 18.55 3.29
CA PRO A 91 -11.12 19.65 2.92
C PRO A 91 -10.66 20.38 4.18
N LEU A 92 -9.38 20.73 4.24
CA LEU A 92 -8.88 21.62 5.28
C LEU A 92 -9.67 22.93 5.18
N SER A 93 -10.45 23.26 6.21
CA SER A 93 -11.07 24.56 6.33
C SER A 93 -9.97 25.62 6.30
N THR A 94 -10.14 26.65 5.47
CA THR A 94 -9.19 27.77 5.34
C THR A 94 -8.96 28.53 6.66
N THR A 95 -9.74 28.22 7.69
CA THR A 95 -9.76 28.83 9.03
C THR A 95 -9.08 27.97 10.10
N SER A 96 -8.04 27.19 9.77
CA SER A 96 -7.23 26.55 10.82
C SER A 96 -6.24 27.58 11.39
N PRO A 97 -6.18 27.79 12.72
CA PRO A 97 -5.25 28.73 13.36
C PRO A 97 -3.79 28.24 13.35
N HIS A 98 -3.53 27.03 12.87
CA HIS A 98 -2.17 26.50 12.78
C HIS A 98 -1.47 26.99 11.50
N PRO A 99 -0.26 27.57 11.60
CA PRO A 99 0.48 28.03 10.44
C PRO A 99 0.72 26.85 9.51
N ARG A 100 0.39 27.04 8.22
CA ARG A 100 0.64 26.06 7.17
C ARG A 100 2.14 25.77 7.14
N ALA A 101 2.55 24.55 7.48
CA ALA A 101 3.84 24.05 7.06
C ALA A 101 3.79 24.03 5.51
N GLY A 102 4.42 25.02 4.89
CA GLY A 102 4.45 25.17 3.45
C GLY A 102 5.07 23.92 2.82
N CYS A 103 4.31 23.24 1.98
CA CYS A 103 4.90 22.33 1.00
C CYS A 103 5.55 23.23 -0.06
N ALA A 104 6.86 23.41 0.03
CA ALA A 104 7.63 24.07 -1.01
C ALA A 104 7.45 23.29 -2.33
N ARG A 105 7.18 24.02 -3.40
CA ARG A 105 7.13 23.50 -4.77
C ARG A 105 8.53 23.16 -5.26
#